data_AF-A0A352R0L4-F1
#
_entry.id   AF-A0A352R0L4-F1
#
_cell.length_a   1.000
_cell.length_b   1.000
_cell.length_c   1.000
_cell.angle_alpha   90.00
_cell.angle_beta   90.00
_cell.angle_gamma   90.00
#
_symmetry.space_group_name_H-M   'P 1'
#
loop_
_entity.id
_entity.type
_entity.pdbx_description
1 polymer ?
#
loop_
_entity_poly.entity_id
_entity_poly.type
_entity_poly.pdbx_seq_one_letter_code
_entity_poly.pdbx_strand_id
1 'polypeptide(L)'
;GPIFNLYLGMANGGQIVATALALTGITFLGLSAYAISSRRDFSFMGGFLLTGLIVVVLASIANIFFAMPALQLAISAVGVLVFSGLILFDTSRMIHGGATNYVMMTVSLYLNIYNLFTMLLHLLSAFSSND
;
A
#
# COMPACT_ATOMS: atom_id res chain seq x y z
N GLY A 1 -2.08 -8.99 15.13
CA GLY A 1 -3.00 -9.85 14.34
C GLY A 1 -2.28 -11.10 13.87
N PRO A 2 -2.99 -12.13 13.39
CA PRO A 2 -2.39 -13.42 13.01
C PRO A 2 -1.28 -13.30 11.95
N ILE A 3 -1.41 -12.43 10.96
CA ILE A 3 -0.35 -12.15 9.95
C ILE A 3 0.91 -11.57 10.61
N PHE A 4 0.73 -10.64 11.56
CA PHE A 4 1.83 -10.03 12.31
C PHE A 4 2.58 -11.06 13.18
N ASN A 5 1.85 -12.00 13.79
CA ASN A 5 2.45 -13.06 14.62
C ASN A 5 3.20 -14.11 13.77
N LEU A 6 2.77 -14.31 12.52
CA LEU A 6 3.42 -15.22 11.56
C LEU A 6 4.80 -14.69 11.14
N TYR A 7 4.91 -13.38 10.90
CA TYR A 7 6.19 -12.74 10.59
C TYR A 7 7.13 -12.66 11.79
N LEU A 8 6.63 -12.40 13.01
CA LEU A 8 7.45 -12.39 14.23
C LEU A 8 8.02 -13.75 14.62
N GLY A 9 7.50 -14.86 14.08
CA GLY A 9 8.07 -16.20 14.25
C GLY A 9 9.28 -16.48 13.36
N MET A 10 9.61 -15.60 12.40
CA MET A 10 10.82 -15.71 11.57
C MET A 10 12.00 -15.06 12.28
N ALA A 11 13.22 -15.60 12.10
CA ALA A 11 14.44 -15.15 12.77
C ALA A 11 14.72 -13.64 12.64
N ASN A 12 14.29 -13.01 11.54
CA ASN A 12 14.43 -11.57 11.26
C ASN A 12 13.10 -10.79 11.25
N GLY A 13 12.01 -11.39 11.76
CA GLY A 13 10.64 -10.86 11.68
C GLY A 13 10.46 -9.46 12.27
N GLY A 14 11.05 -9.22 13.44
CA GLY A 14 10.95 -7.91 14.11
C GLY A 14 11.59 -6.78 13.31
N GLN A 15 12.76 -7.05 12.71
CA GLN A 15 13.46 -6.07 11.87
C GLN A 15 12.69 -5.78 10.58
N ILE A 16 12.21 -6.82 9.89
CA ILE A 16 11.40 -6.67 8.66
C ILE A 16 10.17 -5.81 8.92
N VAL A 17 9.46 -6.07 10.02
CA VAL A 17 8.28 -5.30 10.42
C VAL A 17 8.62 -3.84 10.70
N ALA A 18 9.71 -3.58 11.44
CA ALA A 18 10.15 -2.22 11.73
C ALA A 18 10.52 -1.46 10.45
N THR A 19 11.25 -2.09 9.53
CA THR A 19 11.61 -1.48 8.24
C THR A 19 10.39 -1.22 7.37
N ALA A 20 9.45 -2.17 7.27
CA ALA A 20 8.21 -1.97 6.52
C ALA A 20 7.36 -0.84 7.10
N LEU A 21 7.25 -0.72 8.43
CA LEU A 21 6.58 0.40 9.09
C LEU A 21 7.27 1.73 8.79
N ALA A 22 8.60 1.78 8.88
CA ALA A 22 9.38 2.98 8.60
C ALA A 22 9.19 3.44 7.15
N LEU A 23 9.30 2.52 6.19
CA LEU A 23 9.07 2.79 4.76
C LEU A 23 7.64 3.30 4.52
N THR A 24 6.64 2.64 5.11
CA THR A 24 5.24 3.07 4.98
C THR A 24 5.04 4.48 5.52
N GLY A 25 5.61 4.79 6.69
CA GLY A 25 5.54 6.12 7.30
C GLY A 25 6.19 7.19 6.42
N ILE A 26 7.39 6.93 5.91
CA ILE A 26 8.11 7.85 5.01
C ILE A 26 7.32 8.06 3.71
N THR A 27 6.81 6.99 3.09
CA THR A 27 6.01 7.11 1.85
C THR A 27 4.72 7.87 2.09
N PHE A 28 3.98 7.55 3.15
CA PHE A 28 2.75 8.25 3.50
C PHE A 28 2.99 9.73 3.75
N LEU A 29 3.95 10.07 4.61
CA LEU A 29 4.26 11.45 4.96
C LEU A 29 4.81 12.21 3.75
N GLY A 30 5.71 11.61 2.98
CA GLY A 30 6.32 12.21 1.80
C GLY A 30 5.30 12.52 0.71
N LEU A 31 4.42 11.56 0.37
CA LEU A 31 3.38 11.76 -0.64
C LEU A 31 2.30 12.71 -0.16
N SER A 32 1.90 12.61 1.11
CA SER A 32 0.90 13.52 1.67
C SER A 32 1.42 14.97 1.69
N ALA A 33 2.66 15.18 2.14
CA ALA A 33 3.31 16.49 2.12
C ALA A 33 3.43 17.03 0.69
N TYR A 34 3.78 16.16 -0.27
CA TYR A 34 3.85 16.53 -1.68
C TYR A 34 2.48 16.96 -2.25
N ALA A 35 1.41 16.20 -1.98
CA ALA A 35 0.05 16.56 -2.42
C ALA A 35 -0.39 17.92 -1.86
N ILE A 36 -0.14 18.16 -0.56
CA ILE A 36 -0.49 19.41 0.12
C ILE A 36 0.32 20.59 -0.43
N SER A 37 1.64 20.42 -0.60
CA SER A 37 2.54 21.47 -1.06
C SER A 37 2.33 21.80 -2.55
N SER A 38 2.13 20.79 -3.39
CA SER A 38 1.99 20.97 -4.84
C SER A 38 0.67 21.66 -5.23
N ARG A 39 -0.37 21.61 -4.38
CA ARG A 39 -1.74 22.09 -4.70
C ARG A 39 -2.25 21.66 -6.07
N ARG A 40 -1.77 20.51 -6.56
CA ARG A 40 -2.18 19.95 -7.84
C ARG A 40 -3.37 19.03 -7.60
N ASP A 41 -4.39 19.19 -8.44
CA ASP A 41 -5.50 18.26 -8.44
C ASP A 41 -5.06 16.94 -9.08
N PHE A 42 -5.02 15.87 -8.28
CA PHE A 42 -4.70 14.52 -8.72
C PHE A 42 -5.95 13.70 -9.08
N SER A 43 -7.13 14.30 -9.11
CA SER A 43 -8.40 13.63 -9.41
C SER A 43 -8.38 12.92 -10.78
N PHE A 44 -7.57 13.38 -11.72
CA PHE A 44 -7.37 12.74 -13.04
C PHE A 44 -6.79 11.31 -12.94
N MET A 45 -6.10 10.97 -11.85
CA MET A 45 -5.51 9.64 -11.65
C MET A 45 -6.53 8.59 -11.19
N GLY A 46 -7.75 9.00 -10.83
CA GLY A 46 -8.74 8.12 -10.19
C GLY A 46 -9.07 6.87 -11.00
N GLY A 47 -9.30 7.01 -12.31
CA GLY A 47 -9.61 5.87 -13.18
C GLY A 47 -8.45 4.88 -13.31
N PHE A 48 -7.21 5.39 -13.40
CA PHE A 48 -6.00 4.56 -13.45
C PHE A 48 -5.78 3.80 -12.13
N LEU A 49 -5.89 4.50 -11.00
CA LEU A 49 -5.70 3.89 -9.67
C LEU A 49 -6.78 2.86 -9.34
N LEU A 50 -8.04 3.11 -9.72
CA LEU A 50 -9.12 2.14 -9.58
C LEU A 50 -8.85 0.87 -10.40
N THR A 51 -8.39 1.03 -11.63
CA THR A 51 -8.02 -0.11 -12.49
C THR A 51 -6.86 -0.89 -11.88
N GLY A 52 -5.82 -0.20 -11.41
CA GLY A 52 -4.68 -0.82 -10.71
C GLY A 52 -5.11 -1.59 -9.46
N LEU A 53 -6.03 -1.03 -8.68
CA LEU A 53 -6.58 -1.70 -7.49
C LEU A 53 -7.31 -3.00 -7.87
N ILE A 54 -8.16 -2.96 -8.90
CA ILE A 54 -8.87 -4.16 -9.39
C ILE A 54 -7.87 -5.22 -9.85
N VAL A 55 -6.84 -4.82 -10.60
CA VAL A 55 -5.79 -5.75 -11.06
C VAL A 55 -5.06 -6.39 -9.87
N VAL A 56 -4.67 -5.62 -8.86
CA VAL A 56 -4.02 -6.14 -7.65
C VAL A 56 -4.92 -7.13 -6.93
N VAL A 57 -6.22 -6.84 -6.79
CA VAL A 57 -7.18 -7.73 -6.14
C VAL A 57 -7.35 -9.03 -6.92
N LEU A 58 -7.57 -8.96 -8.24
CA LEU A 58 -7.73 -10.15 -9.08
C LEU A 58 -6.47 -10.99 -9.11
N ALA A 59 -5.29 -10.37 -9.21
CA ALA A 59 -4.01 -11.06 -9.16
C ALA A 59 -3.78 -11.73 -7.79
N SER A 60 -4.16 -11.06 -6.70
CA SER A 60 -4.10 -11.63 -5.34
C SER A 60 -4.98 -12.87 -5.21
N ILE A 61 -6.20 -12.84 -5.77
CA ILE A 61 -7.10 -14.00 -5.80
C ILE A 61 -6.50 -15.13 -6.64
N ALA A 62 -5.98 -14.83 -7.83
CA ALA A 62 -5.32 -15.82 -8.68
C ALA A 62 -4.11 -16.47 -7.98
N ASN A 63 -3.33 -15.68 -7.25
CA ASN A 63 -2.16 -16.17 -6.52
C ASN A 63 -2.52 -17.18 -5.41
N ILE A 64 -3.75 -17.16 -4.87
CA ILE A 64 -4.19 -18.19 -3.91
C ILE A 64 -4.23 -19.59 -4.56
N PHE A 65 -4.59 -19.67 -5.85
CA PHE A 65 -4.67 -20.94 -6.58
C PHE A 65 -3.32 -21.38 -7.15
N PHE A 66 -2.50 -20.44 -7.62
CA PHE A 66 -1.22 -20.75 -8.26
C PHE A 66 -0.04 -20.84 -7.27
N ALA A 67 -0.11 -20.12 -6.13
CA ALA A 67 0.93 -20.08 -5.10
C ALA A 67 2.36 -19.84 -5.65
N MET A 68 2.50 -19.00 -6.68
CA MET A 68 3.78 -18.77 -7.35
C MET A 68 4.56 -17.64 -6.67
N PRO A 69 5.79 -17.87 -6.16
CA PRO A 69 6.58 -16.84 -5.47
C PRO A 69 6.83 -15.59 -6.34
N ALA A 70 7.10 -15.79 -7.64
CA ALA A 70 7.31 -14.69 -8.58
C ALA A 70 6.04 -13.82 -8.79
N LEU A 71 4.87 -14.45 -8.79
CA LEU A 71 3.60 -13.74 -8.92
C LEU A 71 3.31 -12.93 -7.65
N GLN A 72 3.56 -13.50 -6.47
CA GLN A 72 3.42 -12.80 -5.20
C GLN A 72 4.33 -11.56 -5.09
N LEU A 73 5.58 -11.67 -5.56
CA LEU A 73 6.51 -10.54 -5.65
C LEU A 73 5.98 -9.45 -6.59
N ALA A 74 5.51 -9.83 -7.78
CA ALA A 74 4.95 -8.89 -8.76
C ALA A 74 3.72 -8.16 -8.21
N ILE A 75 2.79 -8.89 -7.56
CA ILE A 75 1.60 -8.33 -6.91
C ILE A 75 2.01 -7.34 -5.82
N SER A 76 2.99 -7.70 -4.99
CA SER A 76 3.45 -6.84 -3.91
C SER A 76 4.09 -5.56 -4.45
N ALA A 77 4.95 -5.66 -5.46
CA ALA A 77 5.59 -4.51 -6.08
C ALA A 77 4.59 -3.54 -6.74
N VAL A 78 3.65 -4.08 -7.53
CA VAL A 78 2.58 -3.28 -8.15
C VAL A 78 1.65 -2.69 -7.07
N GLY A 79 1.32 -3.49 -6.05
CA GLY A 79 0.52 -3.06 -4.91
C GLY A 79 1.12 -1.85 -4.20
N VAL A 80 2.43 -1.86 -3.92
CA VAL A 80 3.13 -0.71 -3.32
C VAL A 80 2.93 0.57 -4.17
N LEU A 81 3.05 0.49 -5.48
CA LEU A 81 2.84 1.63 -6.38
C LEU A 81 1.37 2.09 -6.41
N VAL A 82 0.42 1.15 -6.45
CA VAL A 82 -1.01 1.46 -6.46
C VAL A 82 -1.46 2.11 -5.15
N PHE A 83 -1.13 1.52 -4.00
CA PHE A 83 -1.55 2.05 -2.70
C PHE A 83 -0.84 3.37 -2.36
N SER A 84 0.41 3.55 -2.75
CA SER A 84 1.09 4.84 -2.62
C SER A 84 0.43 5.93 -3.50
N GLY A 85 0.07 5.59 -4.74
CA GLY A 85 -0.72 6.47 -5.61
C GLY A 85 -2.11 6.79 -5.04
N LEU A 86 -2.78 5.82 -4.41
CA LEU A 86 -4.07 6.02 -3.74
C LEU A 86 -3.96 6.93 -2.51
N ILE A 87 -2.87 6.86 -1.74
CA ILE A 87 -2.58 7.82 -0.67
C ILE A 87 -2.49 9.24 -1.25
N LEU A 88 -1.67 9.43 -2.28
CA LEU A 88 -1.51 10.74 -2.94
C LEU A 88 -2.87 11.28 -3.44
N PHE A 89 -3.66 10.42 -4.06
CA PHE A 89 -4.99 10.74 -4.58
C PHE A 89 -5.98 11.10 -3.48
N ASP A 90 -6.08 10.31 -2.42
CA ASP A 90 -6.98 10.56 -1.31
C ASP A 90 -6.59 11.85 -0.57
N THR A 91 -5.30 12.07 -0.30
CA THR A 91 -4.82 13.33 0.28
C THR A 91 -5.15 14.52 -0.60
N SER A 92 -4.97 14.42 -1.92
CA SER A 92 -5.33 15.49 -2.86
C SER A 92 -6.83 15.78 -2.85
N ARG A 93 -7.70 14.77 -2.78
CA ARG A 93 -9.15 14.99 -2.74
C ARG A 93 -9.62 15.59 -1.42
N MET A 94 -8.96 15.27 -0.31
CA MET A 94 -9.23 15.88 1.00
C MET A 94 -8.95 17.38 1.00
N ILE A 95 -7.84 17.83 0.38
CA ILE A 95 -7.47 19.26 0.34
C ILE A 95 -8.31 20.07 -0.65
N HIS A 96 -8.77 19.47 -1.75
CA HIS A 96 -9.55 20.16 -2.78
C HIS A 96 -11.08 20.16 -2.52
N GLY A 97 -11.52 19.74 -1.33
CA GLY A 97 -12.93 19.81 -0.95
C GLY A 97 -13.84 18.78 -1.63
N GLY A 98 -13.28 17.70 -2.19
CA GLY A 98 -14.03 16.61 -2.82
C GLY A 98 -14.71 15.66 -1.82
N ALA A 99 -14.66 15.97 -0.53
CA ALA A 99 -15.08 15.10 0.57
C ALA A 99 -16.52 15.39 1.00
N THR A 100 -17.49 14.62 0.50
CA THR A 100 -18.87 14.66 1.04
C THR A 100 -18.98 13.91 2.36
N ASN A 101 -18.07 12.98 2.64
CA ASN A 101 -17.99 12.22 3.87
C ASN A 101 -16.52 12.04 4.32
N TYR A 102 -16.08 12.88 5.26
CA TYR A 102 -14.73 12.86 5.80
C TYR A 102 -14.37 11.58 6.56
N VAL A 103 -15.36 10.90 7.17
CA VAL A 103 -15.14 9.63 7.86
C VAL A 103 -14.74 8.56 6.86
N MET A 104 -15.50 8.42 5.77
CA MET A 104 -15.19 7.46 4.70
C MET A 104 -13.83 7.73 4.05
N MET A 105 -13.48 8.99 3.82
CA MET A 105 -12.17 9.34 3.28
C MET A 105 -11.02 8.99 4.23
N THR A 106 -11.17 9.25 5.52
CA THR A 106 -10.16 8.88 6.52
C THR A 106 -10.00 7.36 6.61
N VAL A 107 -11.11 6.61 6.55
CA VAL A 107 -11.08 5.14 6.51
C VAL A 107 -10.41 4.64 5.23
N SER A 108 -10.71 5.22 4.07
CA SER A 108 -10.03 4.90 2.80
C SER A 108 -8.53 5.11 2.89
N LEU A 109 -8.10 6.27 3.40
CA LEU A 109 -6.69 6.59 3.58
C LEU A 109 -6.02 5.59 4.54
N TYR A 110 -6.67 5.25 5.65
CA TYR A 110 -6.17 4.22 6.59
C TYR A 110 -6.00 2.86 5.90
N LEU A 111 -6.99 2.42 5.12
CA LEU A 111 -6.91 1.16 4.38
C LEU A 111 -5.77 1.19 3.35
N ASN A 112 -5.54 2.31 2.68
CA ASN A 112 -4.43 2.45 1.75
C ASN A 112 -3.07 2.35 2.46
N ILE A 113 -2.91 2.99 3.62
CA ILE A 113 -1.70 2.88 4.45
C ILE A 113 -1.49 1.43 4.94
N TYR A 114 -2.55 0.78 5.41
CA TYR A 114 -2.50 -0.60 5.89
C TYR A 114 -2.12 -1.58 4.77
N ASN A 115 -2.71 -1.42 3.58
CA ASN A 115 -2.38 -2.25 2.44
C ASN A 115 -0.96 -1.98 1.92
N LEU A 116 -0.52 -0.72 1.87
CA LEU A 116 0.87 -0.38 1.55
C LEU A 116 1.84 -1.08 2.51
N PHE A 117 1.58 -1.02 3.81
CA PHE A 117 2.39 -1.72 4.82
C PHE A 117 2.43 -3.23 4.57
N THR A 118 1.29 -3.85 4.30
CA THR A 118 1.21 -5.29 4.06
C THR A 118 1.96 -5.70 2.79
N MET A 119 1.88 -4.91 1.72
CA MET A 119 2.61 -5.17 0.48
C MET A 119 4.13 -4.98 0.66
N LEU A 120 4.55 -3.98 1.43
CA LEU A 120 5.96 -3.79 1.79
C LEU A 120 6.46 -4.94 2.68
N LEU A 121 5.67 -5.40 3.65
CA LEU A 121 6.02 -6.57 4.45
C LEU A 121 6.25 -7.81 3.58
N HIS A 122 5.36 -8.09 2.63
CA HIS A 122 5.47 -9.22 1.72
C HIS A 122 6.70 -9.13 0.81
N LEU A 123 7.00 -7.91 0.35
CA LEU A 123 8.14 -7.65 -0.52
C LEU A 123 9.46 -7.82 0.26
N LEU A 124 9.56 -7.22 1.45
CA LEU A 124 10.76 -7.34 2.30
C LEU A 124 10.97 -8.76 2.82
N SER A 125 9.90 -9.48 3.19
CA SER A 125 10.00 -10.86 3.67
C SER A 125 10.50 -11.80 2.58
N ALA A 126 10.02 -11.65 1.35
CA ALA A 126 10.44 -12.45 0.21
C ALA A 126 11.91 -12.21 -0.18
N PHE A 127 12.44 -11.00 0.01
CA PHE A 127 13.87 -10.75 -0.18
C PHE A 127 14.71 -11.25 0.99
N SER A 128 14.26 -11.07 2.24
CA SER A 128 14.98 -11.54 3.42
C SER A 128 14.96 -13.06 3.58
N SER A 129 14.04 -13.79 2.95
CA SER A 129 14.01 -15.25 3.00
C SER A 129 14.95 -15.93 2.01
N ASN A 130 15.51 -15.17 1.06
CA ASN A 130 16.44 -15.69 0.04
C ASN A 130 17.91 -15.58 0.45
N ASP A 131 18.19 -15.02 1.62
CA ASP A 131 19.50 -15.01 2.29
C ASP A 131 19.49 -15.97 3.50
#